data_AF-A0A0E3BW11-F1
#
_entry.id   AF-A0A0E3BW11-F1
#
_cell.length_a   1.000
_cell.length_b   1.000
_cell.length_c   1.000
_cell.angle_alpha   90.00
_cell.angle_beta   90.00
_cell.angle_gamma   90.00
#
_symmetry.space_group_name_H-M   'P 1'
#
loop_
_entity.id
_entity.type
_entity.pdbx_description
1 polymer ?
#
loop_
_entity_poly.entity_id
_entity_poly.type
_entity_poly.pdbx_seq_one_letter_code
_entity_poly.pdbx_strand_id
1 'polypeptide(L)'
;MIDIVSQSLNESLNKQNLKFSKTRKSEKGTSFFIEDSNLNCESIDQGSAKACVIYLNIFKPSKTSTPEFVNNGEKESWAFTSSHGFYYNAMKMEISRTSSINTLDVVQNTSVTLPSWVFIYSSPNDTYIDRSKKKNSMYPMILSKGNAYYFVK
;
A
#
# COMPACT_ATOMS: atom_id res chain seq x y z
N MET A 1 -8.17 6.49 8.52
CA MET A 1 -7.12 5.49 8.19
C MET A 1 -6.74 5.57 6.72
N ILE A 2 -7.67 5.38 5.77
CA ILE A 2 -7.39 5.55 4.33
C ILE A 2 -6.77 6.92 4.02
N ASP A 3 -7.27 8.00 4.63
CA ASP A 3 -6.72 9.35 4.39
C ASP A 3 -5.28 9.48 4.88
N ILE A 4 -4.96 8.90 6.05
CA ILE A 4 -3.61 8.90 6.62
C ILE A 4 -2.64 8.15 5.68
N VAL A 5 -3.00 6.93 5.27
CA VAL A 5 -2.13 6.14 4.39
C VAL A 5 -2.03 6.76 2.99
N SER A 6 -3.14 7.32 2.49
CA SER A 6 -3.14 8.04 1.22
C SER A 6 -2.27 9.29 1.26
N GLN A 7 -2.24 10.01 2.38
CA GLN A 7 -1.38 11.17 2.55
C GLN A 7 0.09 10.74 2.63
N SER A 8 0.41 9.72 3.44
CA SER A 8 1.77 9.20 3.54
C SER A 8 2.32 8.71 2.20
N LEU A 9 1.49 8.02 1.39
CA LEU A 9 1.89 7.59 0.05
C LEU A 9 2.11 8.79 -0.88
N ASN A 10 1.23 9.78 -0.84
CA ASN A 10 1.37 11.02 -1.63
C ASN A 10 2.69 11.74 -1.32
N GLU A 11 3.03 11.88 -0.03
CA GLU A 11 4.30 12.46 0.42
C GLU A 11 5.51 11.62 -0.05
N SER A 12 5.41 10.29 0.04
CA SER A 12 6.45 9.38 -0.41
C SER A 12 6.73 9.50 -1.91
N LEU A 13 5.69 9.58 -2.74
CA LEU A 13 5.83 9.72 -4.19
C LEU A 13 6.42 11.09 -4.56
N ASN A 14 5.96 12.16 -3.90
CA ASN A 14 6.50 13.52 -4.09
C ASN A 14 7.97 13.61 -3.70
N LYS A 15 8.39 13.01 -2.58
CA LYS A 15 9.78 13.00 -2.12
C LYS A 15 10.72 12.32 -3.12
N GLN A 16 10.20 11.35 -3.87
CA GLN A 16 10.94 10.63 -4.92
C GLN A 16 10.86 11.33 -6.28
N ASN A 17 10.26 12.53 -6.36
CA ASN A 17 10.03 13.27 -7.61
C ASN A 17 9.27 12.46 -8.67
N LEU A 18 8.43 11.51 -8.24
CA LEU A 18 7.60 10.74 -9.15
C LEU A 18 6.42 11.60 -9.60
N LYS A 19 6.14 11.58 -10.90
CA LYS A 19 4.91 12.15 -11.44
C LYS A 19 3.79 11.13 -11.29
N PHE A 20 2.67 11.56 -10.71
CA PHE A 20 1.52 10.68 -10.53
C PHE A 20 0.21 11.47 -10.53
N SER A 21 -0.87 10.76 -10.87
CA SER A 21 -2.24 11.23 -10.68
C SER A 21 -2.95 10.36 -9.65
N LYS A 22 -3.93 10.96 -8.96
CA LYS A 22 -4.71 10.28 -7.92
C LYS A 22 -6.17 10.24 -8.34
N THR A 23 -6.77 9.05 -8.37
CA THR A 23 -8.20 8.88 -8.60
C THR A 23 -8.82 8.11 -7.45
N ARG A 24 -9.94 8.62 -6.93
CA ARG A 24 -10.72 7.92 -5.91
C ARG A 24 -11.74 7.03 -6.61
N LYS A 25 -11.65 5.71 -6.42
CA LYS A 25 -12.58 4.75 -7.03
C LYS A 25 -13.62 4.35 -5.98
N SER A 26 -14.75 5.05 -5.93
CA SER A 26 -15.89 4.75 -5.02
C SER A 26 -15.50 4.60 -3.53
N GLU A 27 -16.35 3.99 -2.72
CA GLU A 27 -16.09 3.65 -1.30
C GLU A 27 -15.00 2.58 -1.11
N LYS A 28 -14.50 1.97 -2.19
CA LYS A 28 -13.67 0.75 -2.16
C LYS A 28 -12.15 0.99 -2.16
N GLY A 29 -11.67 2.17 -2.52
CA GLY A 29 -10.23 2.47 -2.45
C GLY A 29 -9.77 3.72 -3.22
N THR A 30 -8.47 4.04 -3.06
CA THR A 30 -7.78 5.13 -3.77
C THR A 30 -6.73 4.54 -4.70
N SER A 31 -6.65 5.02 -5.93
CA SER A 31 -5.63 4.60 -6.91
C SER A 31 -4.66 5.74 -7.19
N PHE A 32 -3.37 5.42 -7.29
CA PHE A 32 -2.29 6.31 -7.70
C PHE A 32 -1.68 5.78 -8.98
N PHE A 33 -1.77 6.54 -10.06
CA PHE A 33 -1.20 6.20 -11.37
C PHE A 33 0.13 6.92 -11.50
N ILE A 34 1.22 6.17 -11.64
CA ILE A 34 2.56 6.73 -11.78
C ILE A 34 2.87 6.85 -13.27
N GLU A 35 3.28 8.04 -13.68
CA GLU A 35 3.52 8.39 -15.08
C GLU A 35 4.94 8.94 -15.24
N ASP A 36 5.88 8.04 -15.48
CA ASP A 36 7.28 8.39 -15.70
C ASP A 36 7.90 7.51 -16.78
N SER A 37 8.11 8.10 -17.97
CA SER A 37 8.70 7.42 -19.12
C SER A 37 10.12 6.91 -18.83
N ASN A 38 10.88 7.57 -17.94
CA ASN A 38 12.23 7.10 -17.58
C ASN A 38 12.18 5.80 -16.78
N LEU A 39 11.06 5.54 -16.11
CA LEU A 39 10.80 4.32 -15.35
C LEU A 39 9.94 3.32 -16.13
N ASN A 40 9.68 3.55 -17.41
CA ASN A 40 8.75 2.79 -18.25
C ASN A 40 7.37 2.62 -17.59
N CYS A 41 6.87 3.68 -16.96
CA CYS A 41 5.52 3.79 -16.42
C CYS A 41 4.71 4.75 -17.29
N GLU A 42 3.80 4.23 -18.09
CA GLU A 42 2.98 5.00 -19.02
C GLU A 42 1.55 5.17 -18.52
N SER A 43 0.86 6.21 -19.03
CA SER A 43 -0.53 6.48 -18.68
C SER A 43 -1.47 5.37 -19.18
N ILE A 44 -2.49 5.06 -18.37
CA ILE A 44 -3.49 4.01 -18.67
C ILE A 44 -4.46 4.42 -19.77
N ASP A 45 -4.62 5.72 -20.01
CA ASP A 45 -5.59 6.27 -20.97
C ASP A 45 -5.34 5.80 -22.42
N GLN A 46 -4.22 5.13 -22.67
CA GLN A 46 -3.84 4.56 -23.97
C GLN A 46 -3.99 3.04 -24.08
N GLY A 47 -4.57 2.36 -23.09
CA GLY A 47 -4.58 0.88 -23.06
C GLY A 47 -3.18 0.27 -22.94
N SER A 48 -2.24 1.03 -22.34
CA SER A 48 -0.82 0.66 -22.28
C SER A 48 -0.60 -0.55 -21.37
N ALA A 49 0.12 -1.56 -21.90
CA ALA A 49 0.65 -2.68 -21.13
C ALA A 49 1.75 -2.26 -20.13
N LYS A 50 2.13 -0.98 -20.11
CA LYS A 50 3.16 -0.41 -19.23
C LYS A 50 2.61 0.44 -18.08
N ALA A 51 1.39 0.18 -17.66
CA ALA A 51 0.80 0.85 -16.50
C ALA A 51 1.59 0.59 -15.21
N CYS A 52 1.69 1.62 -14.35
CA CYS A 52 2.19 1.51 -12.98
C CYS A 52 1.16 2.12 -12.03
N VAL A 53 0.50 1.27 -11.24
CA VAL A 53 -0.61 1.66 -10.36
C VAL A 53 -0.39 1.15 -8.95
N ILE A 54 -0.67 2.01 -7.98
CA ILE A 54 -0.78 1.64 -6.56
C ILE A 54 -2.23 1.79 -6.12
N TYR A 55 -2.83 0.69 -5.67
CA TYR A 55 -4.18 0.64 -5.11
C TYR A 55 -4.12 0.61 -3.59
N LEU A 56 -4.78 1.56 -2.94
CA LEU A 56 -5.07 1.56 -1.51
C LEU A 56 -6.47 1.03 -1.26
N ASN A 57 -6.56 -0.26 -0.96
CA ASN A 57 -7.79 -0.93 -0.56
C ASN A 57 -7.85 -0.94 0.97
N ILE A 58 -8.16 0.21 1.54
CA ILE A 58 -8.20 0.41 3.00
C ILE A 58 -9.61 0.82 3.39
N PHE A 59 -10.22 0.02 4.24
CA PHE A 59 -11.60 0.18 4.69
C PHE A 59 -11.62 0.77 6.08
N LYS A 60 -12.64 1.59 6.35
CA LYS A 60 -12.87 2.08 7.71
C LYS A 60 -13.44 0.90 8.52
N PRO A 61 -12.89 0.59 9.71
CA PRO A 61 -13.50 -0.41 10.56
C PRO A 61 -14.88 0.08 11.01
N SER A 62 -15.82 -0.85 11.09
CA SER A 62 -17.17 -0.61 11.59
C SER A 62 -17.14 -0.61 13.10
N LYS A 63 -17.90 0.30 13.71
CA LYS A 63 -18.13 0.30 15.15
C LYS A 63 -19.03 -0.89 15.50
N THR A 64 -18.66 -1.65 16.53
CA THR A 64 -19.41 -2.81 17.02
C THR A 64 -19.30 -2.93 18.54
N SER A 65 -20.20 -3.70 19.14
CA SER A 65 -20.11 -4.07 20.55
C SER A 65 -18.99 -5.09 20.74
N THR A 66 -18.24 -4.94 21.83
CA THR A 66 -17.28 -5.98 22.24
C THR A 66 -18.03 -7.29 22.51
N PRO A 67 -17.52 -8.46 22.13
CA PRO A 67 -18.16 -9.73 22.48
C PRO A 67 -18.30 -9.91 23.99
N GLU A 68 -19.39 -10.51 24.46
CA GLU A 68 -19.66 -10.68 25.91
C GLU A 68 -18.52 -11.36 26.68
N PHE A 69 -17.83 -12.30 26.04
CA PHE A 69 -16.70 -13.01 26.66
C PHE A 69 -15.46 -12.13 26.89
N VAL A 70 -15.42 -10.91 26.33
CA VAL A 70 -14.37 -9.91 26.57
C VAL A 70 -14.96 -8.79 27.43
N ASN A 71 -14.68 -8.83 28.74
CA ASN A 71 -15.13 -7.81 29.70
C ASN A 71 -16.63 -7.50 29.63
N ASN A 72 -17.49 -8.54 29.57
CA ASN A 72 -18.96 -8.43 29.54
C ASN A 72 -19.53 -7.57 28.38
N GLY A 73 -18.77 -7.35 27.31
CA GLY A 73 -19.23 -6.58 26.16
C GLY A 73 -19.42 -5.07 26.41
N GLU A 74 -18.98 -4.55 27.55
CA GLU A 74 -19.27 -3.18 28.01
C GLU A 74 -18.55 -2.06 27.25
N LYS A 75 -17.64 -2.41 26.33
CA LYS A 75 -16.81 -1.43 25.61
C LYS A 75 -17.17 -1.34 24.13
N GLU A 76 -17.08 -0.12 23.60
CA GLU A 76 -17.04 0.09 22.16
C GLU A 76 -15.84 -0.64 21.58
N SER A 77 -16.06 -1.37 20.49
CA SER A 77 -15.00 -2.00 19.71
C SER A 77 -15.13 -1.65 18.23
N TRP A 78 -14.06 -1.94 17.50
CA TRP A 78 -13.98 -1.71 16.07
C TRP A 78 -13.60 -3.02 15.40
N ALA A 79 -14.39 -3.41 14.41
CA ALA A 79 -14.15 -4.61 13.64
C ALA A 79 -14.06 -4.27 12.16
N PHE A 80 -13.13 -4.91 11.46
CA PHE A 80 -13.19 -4.99 10.01
C PHE A 80 -14.16 -6.13 9.68
N THR A 81 -15.27 -5.83 9.01
CA THR A 81 -16.19 -6.91 8.61
C THR A 81 -15.53 -7.73 7.50
N SER A 82 -15.86 -9.01 7.41
CA SER A 82 -15.37 -9.90 6.35
C SER A 82 -16.20 -9.84 5.06
N SER A 83 -17.32 -9.10 5.06
CA SER A 83 -18.32 -9.10 3.98
C SER A 83 -17.93 -8.33 2.72
N HIS A 84 -16.78 -7.64 2.72
CA HIS A 84 -16.30 -6.82 1.60
C HIS A 84 -15.58 -7.62 0.50
N GLY A 85 -15.45 -8.95 0.64
CA GLY A 85 -14.70 -9.81 -0.29
C GLY A 85 -13.17 -9.66 -0.21
N PHE A 86 -12.66 -8.86 0.73
CA PHE A 86 -11.23 -8.71 1.01
C PHE A 86 -11.00 -8.93 2.50
N TYR A 87 -10.06 -9.82 2.83
CA TYR A 87 -9.77 -10.18 4.22
C TYR A 87 -8.92 -9.13 4.96
N TYR A 88 -8.23 -8.23 4.25
CA TYR A 88 -7.26 -7.31 4.83
C TYR A 88 -7.19 -5.96 4.09
N ASN A 89 -6.81 -4.91 4.84
CA ASN A 89 -6.38 -3.64 4.24
C ASN A 89 -5.07 -3.86 3.47
N ALA A 90 -5.00 -3.39 2.23
CA ALA A 90 -3.85 -3.66 1.38
C ALA A 90 -3.44 -2.45 0.55
N MET A 91 -2.12 -2.29 0.41
CA MET A 91 -1.49 -1.52 -0.66
C MET A 91 -1.08 -2.51 -1.74
N LYS A 92 -1.80 -2.55 -2.86
CA LYS A 92 -1.50 -3.45 -3.99
C LYS A 92 -0.83 -2.67 -5.11
N MET A 93 0.13 -3.28 -5.79
CA MET A 93 0.89 -2.63 -6.86
C MET A 93 0.82 -3.44 -8.15
N GLU A 94 0.30 -2.81 -9.20
CA GLU A 94 0.32 -3.34 -10.56
C GLU A 94 1.35 -2.55 -11.35
N ILE A 95 2.55 -3.13 -11.48
CA ILE A 95 3.71 -2.48 -12.10
C ILE A 95 4.04 -3.17 -13.41
N SER A 96 4.28 -2.38 -14.45
CA SER A 96 4.77 -2.86 -15.73
C SER A 96 5.98 -3.79 -15.56
N ARG A 97 5.99 -4.90 -16.31
CA ARG A 97 7.12 -5.85 -16.31
C ARG A 97 8.43 -5.21 -16.77
N THR A 98 8.36 -4.13 -17.53
CA THR A 98 9.53 -3.40 -18.03
C THR A 98 9.92 -2.21 -17.16
N SER A 99 9.18 -1.96 -16.08
CA SER A 99 9.44 -0.82 -15.21
C SER A 99 10.64 -1.04 -14.30
N SER A 100 11.44 0.01 -14.14
CA SER A 100 12.55 0.08 -13.19
C SER A 100 12.18 0.83 -11.90
N ILE A 101 10.90 1.08 -11.65
CA ILE A 101 10.46 1.73 -10.41
C ILE A 101 10.83 0.87 -9.19
N ASN A 102 11.47 1.49 -8.21
CA ASN A 102 11.75 0.87 -6.92
C ASN A 102 10.53 0.99 -6.01
N THR A 103 9.60 0.04 -6.14
CA THR A 103 8.42 -0.01 -5.26
C THR A 103 8.76 -0.31 -3.81
N LEU A 104 9.89 -0.97 -3.51
CA LEU A 104 10.31 -1.16 -2.13
C LEU A 104 10.60 0.20 -1.46
N ASP A 105 11.30 1.10 -2.15
CA ASP A 105 11.56 2.46 -1.67
C ASP A 105 10.26 3.26 -1.49
N VAL A 106 9.27 3.08 -2.36
CA VAL A 106 7.93 3.68 -2.20
C VAL A 106 7.27 3.20 -0.92
N VAL A 107 7.22 1.89 -0.67
CA VAL A 107 6.59 1.35 0.55
C VAL A 107 7.36 1.79 1.80
N GLN A 108 8.69 1.74 1.78
CA GLN A 108 9.53 2.11 2.91
C GLN A 108 9.40 3.60 3.23
N ASN A 109 9.44 4.49 2.23
CA ASN A 109 9.23 5.92 2.44
C ASN A 109 7.80 6.22 2.92
N THR A 110 6.79 5.49 2.42
CA THR A 110 5.42 5.63 2.94
C THR A 110 5.36 5.29 4.43
N SER A 111 6.10 4.29 4.89
CA SER A 111 6.13 3.91 6.31
C SER A 111 6.73 4.96 7.25
N VAL A 112 7.50 5.93 6.75
CA VAL A 112 8.15 6.97 7.56
C VAL A 112 7.12 7.88 8.22
N THR A 113 6.12 8.33 7.45
CA THR A 113 5.15 9.33 7.93
C THR A 113 3.90 8.70 8.54
N LEU A 114 3.76 7.38 8.46
CA LEU A 114 2.67 6.66 9.10
C LEU A 114 2.74 6.74 10.64
N PRO A 115 1.60 6.76 11.35
CA PRO A 115 1.56 6.69 12.81
C PRO A 115 2.27 5.45 13.37
N SER A 116 2.76 5.52 14.62
CA SER A 116 3.52 4.43 15.27
C SER A 116 2.73 3.13 15.44
N TRP A 117 1.40 3.19 15.45
CA TRP A 117 0.53 2.02 15.55
C TRP A 117 0.26 1.35 14.19
N VAL A 118 0.72 1.94 13.08
CA VAL A 118 0.58 1.38 11.73
C VAL A 118 1.89 0.72 11.31
N PHE A 119 1.75 -0.49 10.77
CA PHE A 119 2.84 -1.27 10.19
C PHE A 119 2.48 -1.67 8.77
N ILE A 120 3.46 -1.68 7.86
CA ILE A 120 3.28 -2.25 6.53
C ILE A 120 4.00 -3.60 6.49
N TYR A 121 3.25 -4.66 6.20
CA TYR A 121 3.84 -5.93 5.81
C TYR A 121 4.14 -5.94 4.31
N SER A 122 5.38 -6.26 3.94
CA SER A 122 5.77 -6.45 2.54
C SER A 122 6.21 -7.90 2.33
N SER A 123 5.54 -8.57 1.41
CA SER A 123 5.91 -9.90 0.91
C SER A 123 7.06 -9.78 -0.11
N PRO A 124 7.99 -10.77 -0.18
CA PRO A 124 9.09 -10.82 -1.15
C PRO A 124 8.68 -10.58 -2.61
N ASN A 125 7.47 -10.99 -3.00
CA ASN A 125 7.03 -10.97 -4.40
C ASN A 125 6.10 -9.81 -4.75
N ASP A 126 5.72 -9.01 -3.76
CA ASP A 126 4.80 -7.89 -3.94
C ASP A 126 5.53 -6.55 -4.10
N THR A 127 6.82 -6.50 -3.73
CA THR A 127 7.69 -5.32 -3.91
C THR A 127 8.95 -5.65 -4.71
N TYR A 128 9.26 -4.74 -5.63
CA TYR A 128 10.37 -4.76 -6.57
C TYR A 128 11.35 -3.64 -6.26
N ILE A 129 12.64 -3.97 -6.30
CA ILE A 129 13.73 -2.99 -6.41
C ILE A 129 13.87 -2.56 -7.87
N ASP A 130 13.73 -3.52 -8.79
CA ASP A 130 13.71 -3.29 -10.23
C ASP A 130 12.93 -4.45 -10.90
N ARG A 131 11.71 -4.17 -11.37
CA ARG A 131 10.85 -5.21 -11.94
C ARG A 131 11.35 -5.69 -13.30
N SER A 132 11.96 -4.80 -14.09
CA SER A 132 12.56 -5.12 -15.40
C SER A 132 13.67 -6.17 -15.29
N LYS A 133 14.38 -6.19 -14.16
CA LYS A 133 15.45 -7.16 -13.87
C LYS A 133 15.00 -8.32 -12.98
N LYS A 134 13.69 -8.44 -12.70
CA LYS A 134 13.14 -9.41 -11.73
C LYS A 134 13.80 -9.34 -10.35
N LYS A 135 14.24 -8.15 -9.94
CA LYS A 135 14.87 -7.93 -8.63
C LYS A 135 13.82 -7.49 -7.62
N ASN A 136 13.52 -8.35 -6.67
CA ASN A 136 12.53 -8.15 -5.62
C ASN A 136 13.16 -8.10 -4.23
N SER A 137 12.35 -7.82 -3.21
CA SER A 137 12.82 -8.00 -1.82
C SER A 137 13.02 -9.50 -1.57
N MET A 138 14.16 -9.90 -1.01
CA MET A 138 14.49 -11.32 -0.83
C MET A 138 13.73 -11.97 0.34
N TYR A 139 13.23 -11.16 1.28
CA TYR A 139 12.66 -11.63 2.55
C TYR A 139 11.40 -10.84 2.91
N PRO A 140 10.42 -11.48 3.58
CA PRO A 140 9.29 -10.77 4.13
C PRO A 140 9.77 -9.78 5.20
N MET A 141 9.13 -8.62 5.25
CA MET A 141 9.52 -7.56 6.16
C MET A 141 8.32 -6.81 6.73
N ILE A 142 8.44 -6.41 7.98
CA ILE A 142 7.58 -5.39 8.58
C ILE A 142 8.31 -4.06 8.47
N LEU A 143 7.64 -3.06 7.88
CA LEU A 143 8.11 -1.71 7.76
C LEU A 143 7.39 -0.83 8.79
N SER A 144 8.16 -0.14 9.62
CA SER A 144 7.66 0.85 10.57
C SER A 144 8.63 2.02 10.67
N LYS A 145 8.13 3.24 10.46
CA LYS A 145 8.92 4.46 10.56
C LYS A 145 10.18 4.45 9.69
N GLY A 146 10.10 3.84 8.50
CA GLY A 146 11.22 3.69 7.58
C GLY A 146 12.19 2.55 7.90
N ASN A 147 12.02 1.87 9.03
CA ASN A 147 12.86 0.74 9.43
C ASN A 147 12.26 -0.58 8.95
N ALA A 148 13.11 -1.45 8.39
CA ALA A 148 12.76 -2.80 8.00
C ALA A 148 13.13 -3.80 9.11
N TYR A 149 12.12 -4.50 9.62
CA TYR A 149 12.27 -5.61 10.55
C TYR A 149 12.05 -6.91 9.78
N TYR A 150 13.08 -7.75 9.77
CA TYR A 150 13.07 -9.00 9.02
C TYR A 150 12.61 -10.16 9.90
N PHE A 151 11.86 -11.09 9.31
CA PHE A 151 11.56 -12.37 9.93
C PHE A 151 12.68 -13.38 9.62
N VAL A 152 13.92 -13.06 10.00
CA VAL A 152 15.01 -14.05 9.92
C VAL A 152 15.03 -14.80 11.24
N LYS A 153 14.87 -16.13 11.17
CA LYS A 153 15.15 -17.03 12.29
C LYS A 153 16.59 -17.50 12.22
#